data_AF-A0A428GXP7-F1
#
_entry.id   AF-A0A428GXP7-F1
#
_cell.length_a   1.000
_cell.length_b   1.000
_cell.length_c   1.000
_cell.angle_alpha   90.00
_cell.angle_beta   90.00
_cell.angle_gamma   90.00
#
_symmetry.space_group_name_H-M   'P 1'
#
loop_
_entity.id
_entity.type
_entity.pdbx_description
1 polymer ?
#
loop_
_entity_poly.entity_id
_entity_poly.type
_entity_poly.pdbx_seq_one_letter_code
_entity_poly.pdbx_strand_id
1 'polypeptide(L)'
;MGQVGDQKLDYAQNRTLMESCNNGVTVHLFEVFKDAEYTYAGIIELAEPPFEEIEPDKNNNKRIVYKFPLKLKTSEYCPNNDTLIQNEEKLEKAILRKNVQEIRELAIEKSNSNKNKHLFRRVSTLTYERSPAIKEYVKELAKGICQLCDNKAPFEVKGKPFLHVHHIEYLSKGGEDTIENAIAVCPNCHAKIHQLELEEDKEKLLRKVQERNL
;
A
#
# COMPACT_ATOMS: atom_id res chain seq x y z
N MET A 1 2.68 2.75 -26.00
CA MET A 1 3.52 2.79 -27.22
C MET A 1 3.60 4.21 -27.75
N GLY A 2 4.55 4.52 -28.64
CA GLY A 2 4.90 5.90 -29.01
C GLY A 2 5.43 6.66 -27.81
N GLN A 3 6.75 6.74 -27.61
CA GLN A 3 7.36 7.35 -26.42
C GLN A 3 7.64 8.85 -26.57
N VAL A 4 7.54 9.38 -27.79
CA VAL A 4 7.86 10.76 -28.16
C VAL A 4 6.76 11.26 -29.11
N GLY A 5 6.33 12.51 -28.94
CA GLY A 5 5.32 13.16 -29.78
C GLY A 5 3.89 12.63 -29.58
N ASP A 6 2.91 13.32 -30.17
CA ASP A 6 1.50 13.00 -30.01
C ASP A 6 1.15 11.61 -30.52
N GLN A 7 0.38 10.87 -29.71
CA GLN A 7 -0.16 9.58 -30.12
C GLN A 7 -1.32 9.76 -31.09
N LYS A 8 -1.58 8.73 -31.89
CA LYS A 8 -2.77 8.62 -32.75
C LYS A 8 -3.55 7.37 -32.38
N LEU A 9 -4.88 7.47 -32.29
CA LEU A 9 -5.73 6.35 -31.89
C LEU A 9 -5.80 5.26 -32.97
N ASP A 10 -5.83 5.67 -34.23
CA ASP A 10 -5.95 4.80 -35.42
C ASP A 10 -4.61 4.22 -35.89
N TYR A 11 -3.53 4.43 -35.14
CA TYR A 11 -2.18 4.01 -35.53
C TYR A 11 -1.69 2.79 -34.74
N ALA A 12 -1.12 1.83 -35.47
CA ALA A 12 -0.42 0.66 -34.93
C ALA A 12 -1.20 -0.06 -33.81
N GLN A 13 -0.60 -0.22 -32.63
CA GLN A 13 -1.21 -1.00 -31.55
C GLN A 13 -2.33 -0.27 -30.81
N ASN A 14 -2.41 1.06 -30.90
CA ASN A 14 -3.56 1.80 -30.39
C ASN A 14 -4.82 1.37 -31.15
N ARG A 15 -4.72 1.22 -32.48
CA ARG A 15 -5.80 0.69 -33.31
C ARG A 15 -6.13 -0.75 -32.93
N THR A 16 -5.12 -1.61 -32.77
CA THR A 16 -5.32 -3.01 -32.36
C THR A 16 -6.08 -3.12 -31.04
N LEU A 17 -5.74 -2.29 -30.04
CA LEU A 17 -6.39 -2.30 -28.74
C LEU A 17 -7.81 -1.71 -28.84
N MET A 18 -7.99 -0.61 -29.56
CA MET A 18 -9.31 0.00 -29.83
C MET A 18 -10.28 -0.99 -30.47
N GLU A 19 -9.80 -1.76 -31.45
CA GLU A 19 -10.60 -2.72 -32.22
C GLU A 19 -10.66 -4.12 -31.59
N SER A 20 -10.03 -4.33 -30.41
CA SER A 20 -9.85 -5.64 -29.80
C SER A 20 -11.15 -6.42 -29.55
N CYS A 21 -12.27 -5.72 -29.37
CA CYS A 21 -13.58 -6.36 -29.22
C CYS A 21 -14.09 -7.03 -30.51
N ASN A 22 -13.62 -6.60 -31.68
CA ASN A 22 -14.19 -6.97 -32.99
C ASN A 22 -13.18 -7.58 -33.97
N ASN A 23 -11.88 -7.39 -33.75
CA ASN A 23 -10.83 -7.84 -34.68
C ASN A 23 -10.32 -9.27 -34.41
N GLY A 24 -10.91 -9.99 -33.46
CA GLY A 24 -10.52 -11.35 -33.10
C GLY A 24 -9.23 -11.46 -32.28
N VAL A 25 -8.61 -10.34 -31.88
CA VAL A 25 -7.40 -10.32 -31.05
C VAL A 25 -7.78 -10.45 -29.58
N THR A 26 -7.22 -11.45 -28.91
CA THR A 26 -7.33 -11.58 -27.45
C THR A 26 -6.21 -10.80 -26.78
N VAL A 27 -6.56 -9.91 -25.84
CA VAL A 27 -5.59 -9.07 -25.13
C VAL A 27 -5.32 -9.65 -23.74
N HIS A 28 -4.05 -9.86 -23.44
CA HIS A 28 -3.55 -10.41 -22.18
C HIS A 28 -2.89 -9.30 -21.36
N LEU A 29 -3.31 -9.12 -20.11
CA LEU A 29 -2.73 -8.13 -19.20
C LEU A 29 -1.59 -8.77 -18.39
N PHE A 30 -0.42 -8.16 -18.47
CA PHE A 30 0.70 -8.40 -17.58
C PHE A 30 1.03 -7.12 -16.82
N GLU A 31 1.27 -7.24 -15.53
CA GLU A 31 1.75 -6.14 -14.70
C GLU A 31 3.16 -6.42 -14.20
N VAL A 32 3.94 -5.35 -14.08
CA VAL A 32 5.31 -5.38 -13.58
C VAL A 32 5.37 -4.47 -12.39
N PHE A 33 5.51 -5.05 -11.20
CA PHE A 33 5.67 -4.30 -9.96
C PHE A 33 7.11 -4.33 -9.46
N LYS A 34 7.89 -5.35 -9.85
CA LYS A 34 9.33 -5.44 -9.61
C LYS A 34 10.01 -5.67 -10.95
N ASP A 35 11.18 -5.08 -11.12
CA ASP A 35 11.94 -5.21 -12.36
C ASP A 35 12.18 -6.69 -12.68
N ALA A 36 11.93 -7.08 -13.93
CA ALA A 36 12.00 -8.45 -14.44
C ALA A 36 11.00 -9.47 -13.85
N GLU A 37 10.07 -9.06 -12.98
CA GLU A 37 8.99 -9.92 -12.48
C GLU A 37 7.65 -9.54 -13.15
N TYR A 38 7.11 -10.47 -13.96
CA TYR A 38 5.86 -10.28 -14.68
C TYR A 38 4.72 -11.05 -14.01
N THR A 39 3.67 -10.35 -13.60
CA THR A 39 2.46 -10.95 -13.05
C THR A 39 1.38 -11.01 -14.12
N TYR A 40 0.92 -12.21 -14.47
CA TYR A 40 -0.19 -12.38 -15.40
C TYR A 40 -1.52 -12.11 -14.69
N ALA A 41 -2.22 -11.06 -15.11
CA ALA A 41 -3.48 -10.64 -14.50
C ALA A 41 -4.70 -11.34 -15.12
N GLY A 42 -4.64 -11.65 -16.41
CA GLY A 42 -5.72 -12.35 -17.13
C GLY A 42 -6.01 -11.79 -18.52
N ILE A 43 -7.11 -12.25 -19.11
CA ILE A 43 -7.64 -11.73 -20.37
C ILE A 43 -8.47 -10.49 -20.07
N ILE A 44 -8.27 -9.43 -20.86
CA ILE A 44 -8.96 -8.15 -20.70
C ILE A 44 -9.79 -7.79 -21.94
N GLU A 45 -10.73 -6.88 -21.73
CA GLU A 45 -11.49 -6.19 -22.78
C GLU A 45 -11.61 -4.70 -22.47
N LEU A 46 -11.94 -3.88 -23.47
CA LEU A 46 -12.23 -2.47 -23.26
C LEU A 46 -13.49 -2.31 -22.40
N ALA A 47 -13.35 -1.56 -21.31
CA ALA A 47 -14.45 -1.25 -20.41
C ALA A 47 -15.25 -0.04 -20.90
N GLU A 48 -14.56 0.97 -21.43
CA GLU A 48 -15.11 2.24 -21.90
C GLU A 48 -14.32 2.73 -23.13
N PRO A 49 -14.85 3.71 -23.90
CA PRO A 49 -14.13 4.30 -25.01
C PRO A 49 -12.78 4.91 -24.58
N PRO A 50 -11.71 4.76 -25.39
CA PRO A 50 -10.45 5.44 -25.13
C PRO A 50 -10.62 6.97 -25.12
N PHE A 51 -9.85 7.66 -24.28
CA PHE A 51 -9.88 9.12 -24.17
C PHE A 51 -8.48 9.72 -24.19
N GLU A 52 -8.40 11.02 -24.46
CA GLU A 52 -7.15 11.77 -24.56
C GLU A 52 -6.76 12.42 -23.23
N GLU A 53 -5.47 12.41 -22.92
CA GLU A 53 -4.88 13.13 -21.79
C GLU A 53 -3.57 13.81 -22.25
N ILE A 54 -3.18 14.90 -21.59
CA ILE A 54 -1.90 15.58 -21.86
C ILE A 54 -0.89 15.14 -20.81
N GLU A 55 0.15 14.43 -21.25
CA GLU A 55 1.20 13.91 -20.38
C GLU A 55 2.59 14.23 -20.94
N PRO A 56 3.63 14.31 -20.10
CA PRO A 56 5.00 14.42 -20.58
C PRO A 56 5.42 13.17 -21.35
N ASP A 57 6.14 13.37 -22.45
CA ASP A 57 6.82 12.32 -23.18
C ASP A 57 8.16 11.95 -22.51
N LYS A 58 8.94 11.05 -23.14
CA LYS A 58 10.27 10.65 -22.62
C LYS A 58 11.24 11.82 -22.40
N ASN A 59 11.06 12.92 -23.13
CA ASN A 59 11.88 14.13 -23.06
C ASN A 59 11.22 15.23 -22.21
N ASN A 60 10.18 14.89 -21.46
CA ASN A 60 9.41 15.80 -20.59
C ASN A 60 8.61 16.88 -21.36
N ASN A 61 8.37 16.69 -22.66
CA ASN A 61 7.52 17.59 -23.45
C ASN A 61 6.06 17.15 -23.35
N LYS A 62 5.14 18.11 -23.16
CA LYS A 62 3.70 17.83 -23.14
C LYS A 62 3.24 17.30 -24.49
N ARG A 63 2.44 16.23 -24.47
CA ARG A 63 1.88 15.60 -25.67
C ARG A 63 0.55 14.94 -25.40
N ILE A 64 -0.20 14.65 -26.48
CA ILE A 64 -1.45 13.89 -26.43
C ILE A 64 -1.13 12.39 -26.27
N VAL A 65 -1.75 11.76 -25.29
CA VAL A 65 -1.73 10.31 -25.07
C VAL A 65 -3.15 9.76 -25.01
N TYR A 66 -3.35 8.53 -25.48
CA TYR A 66 -4.62 7.82 -25.37
C TYR A 66 -4.60 6.88 -24.17
N LYS A 67 -5.59 7.03 -23.29
CA LYS A 67 -5.87 6.12 -22.17
C LYS A 67 -6.95 5.14 -22.60
N PHE A 68 -6.73 3.86 -22.32
CA PHE A 68 -7.66 2.78 -22.62
C PHE A 68 -8.21 2.25 -21.29
N PRO A 69 -9.49 2.48 -20.99
CA PRO A 69 -10.15 1.88 -19.83
C PRO A 69 -10.33 0.38 -20.07
N LEU A 70 -9.74 -0.46 -19.21
CA LEU A 70 -9.70 -1.92 -19.38
C LEU A 70 -10.36 -2.62 -18.19
N LYS A 71 -11.01 -3.75 -18.45
CA LYS A 71 -11.52 -4.66 -17.40
C LYS A 71 -11.18 -6.11 -17.73
N LEU A 72 -11.09 -6.95 -16.70
CA LEU A 72 -10.86 -8.39 -16.86
C LEU A 72 -12.13 -9.09 -17.31
N LYS A 73 -11.98 -10.08 -18.18
CA LYS A 73 -13.12 -10.81 -18.77
C LYS A 73 -13.66 -11.91 -17.85
N THR A 74 -12.78 -12.60 -17.12
CA THR A 74 -13.11 -13.86 -16.44
C THR A 74 -12.73 -13.92 -14.96
N SER A 75 -11.85 -13.04 -14.47
CA SER A 75 -11.35 -13.10 -13.09
C SER A 75 -11.39 -11.73 -12.41
N GLU A 76 -11.57 -11.76 -11.09
CA GLU A 76 -11.11 -10.66 -10.24
C GLU A 76 -9.63 -10.91 -9.95
N TYR A 77 -8.75 -10.20 -10.65
CA TYR A 77 -7.34 -10.18 -10.28
C TYR A 77 -7.10 -9.03 -9.31
N CYS A 78 -6.51 -9.37 -8.17
CA CYS A 78 -6.09 -8.45 -7.13
C CYS A 78 -4.59 -8.69 -6.93
N PRO A 79 -3.71 -7.71 -7.19
CA PRO A 79 -2.29 -7.87 -6.89
C PRO A 79 -2.07 -7.93 -5.37
N ASN A 80 -0.91 -8.47 -4.99
CA ASN A 80 -0.46 -8.42 -3.61
C ASN A 80 -0.18 -6.97 -3.18
N ASN A 81 -0.82 -6.54 -2.09
CA ASN A 81 -0.67 -5.22 -1.49
C ASN A 81 0.79 -4.90 -1.12
N ASP A 82 1.58 -5.88 -0.67
CA ASP A 82 2.95 -5.64 -0.22
C ASP A 82 3.84 -5.07 -1.31
N THR A 83 3.64 -5.49 -2.56
CA THR A 83 4.47 -5.01 -3.67
C THR A 83 4.05 -3.60 -4.12
N LEU A 84 2.77 -3.26 -3.95
CA LEU A 84 2.27 -1.90 -4.20
C LEU A 84 2.86 -0.92 -3.19
N ILE A 85 2.89 -1.29 -1.91
CA ILE A 85 3.49 -0.49 -0.83
C ILE A 85 4.97 -0.21 -1.13
N GLN A 86 5.74 -1.23 -1.52
CA GLN A 86 7.16 -1.06 -1.89
C GLN A 86 7.38 -0.08 -3.04
N ASN A 87 6.46 -0.04 -4.01
CA ASN A 87 6.55 0.91 -5.12
C ASN A 87 6.16 2.32 -4.71
N GLU A 88 5.17 2.47 -3.83
CA GLU A 88 4.81 3.76 -3.24
C GLU A 88 5.99 4.36 -2.46
N GLU A 89 6.67 3.57 -1.62
CA GLU A 89 7.88 4.02 -0.91
C GLU A 89 9.00 4.49 -1.85
N LYS A 90 9.19 3.81 -2.99
CA LYS A 90 10.19 4.23 -3.99
C LYS A 90 9.82 5.58 -4.61
N LEU A 91 8.54 5.80 -4.90
CA LEU A 91 8.04 7.07 -5.42
C LEU A 91 8.21 8.18 -4.39
N GLU A 92 7.86 7.94 -3.12
CA GLU A 92 8.07 8.89 -2.04
C GLU A 92 9.54 9.27 -1.89
N LYS A 93 10.45 8.29 -1.89
CA LYS A 93 11.91 8.55 -1.86
C LYS A 93 12.37 9.38 -3.05
N ALA A 94 11.79 9.19 -4.24
CA ALA A 94 12.10 10.01 -5.41
C ALA A 94 11.59 11.46 -5.26
N ILE A 95 10.41 11.65 -4.65
CA ILE A 95 9.86 12.97 -4.34
C ILE A 95 10.69 13.68 -3.27
N LEU A 96 11.14 12.98 -2.22
CA LEU A 96 11.95 13.54 -1.14
C LEU A 96 13.34 14.04 -1.58
N ARG A 97 13.83 13.58 -2.74
CA ARG A 97 15.07 14.08 -3.36
C ARG A 97 14.89 15.44 -4.06
N LYS A 98 13.65 15.89 -4.26
CA LYS A 98 13.33 17.18 -4.89
C LYS A 98 13.37 18.30 -3.86
N ASN A 99 13.49 19.54 -4.34
CA ASN A 99 13.39 20.69 -3.45
C ASN A 99 11.92 21.02 -3.11
N VAL A 100 11.72 21.80 -2.04
CA VAL A 100 10.39 22.14 -1.52
C VAL A 100 9.50 22.82 -2.58
N GLN A 101 10.08 23.66 -3.43
CA GLN A 101 9.33 24.35 -4.48
C GLN A 101 8.84 23.37 -5.56
N GLU A 102 9.69 22.45 -6.01
CA GLU A 102 9.31 21.38 -6.95
C GLU A 102 8.22 20.47 -6.36
N ILE A 103 8.35 20.08 -5.09
CA ILE A 103 7.33 19.26 -4.41
C ILE A 103 6.00 20.00 -4.37
N ARG A 104 6.02 21.30 -4.05
CA ARG A 104 4.82 22.14 -4.01
C ARG A 104 4.13 22.23 -5.36
N GLU A 105 4.89 22.47 -6.43
CA GLU A 105 4.35 22.56 -7.79
C GLU A 105 3.70 21.23 -8.23
N LEU A 106 4.39 20.10 -8.00
CA LEU A 106 3.86 18.77 -8.28
C LEU A 106 2.58 18.47 -7.47
N ALA A 107 2.55 18.85 -6.19
CA ALA A 107 1.39 18.64 -5.34
C ALA A 107 0.16 19.44 -5.80
N ILE A 108 0.35 20.70 -6.22
CA ILE A 108 -0.73 21.54 -6.77
C ILE A 108 -1.25 20.97 -8.09
N GLU A 109 -0.35 20.56 -8.98
CA GLU A 109 -0.71 19.93 -10.25
C GLU A 109 -1.54 18.67 -10.02
N LYS A 110 -1.07 17.73 -9.19
CA LYS A 110 -1.79 16.49 -8.87
C LYS A 110 -3.11 16.75 -8.16
N SER A 111 -3.15 17.72 -7.23
CA SER A 111 -4.39 18.10 -6.55
C SER A 111 -5.48 18.55 -7.52
N ASN A 112 -5.13 19.38 -8.51
CA ASN A 112 -6.07 19.80 -9.54
C ASN A 112 -6.48 18.65 -10.46
N SER A 113 -5.53 17.84 -10.91
CA SER A 113 -5.79 16.69 -11.80
C SER A 113 -6.61 15.59 -11.16
N ASN A 114 -6.59 15.48 -9.82
CA ASN A 114 -7.35 14.48 -9.07
C ASN A 114 -8.76 14.95 -8.69
N LYS A 115 -9.13 16.22 -8.93
CA LYS A 115 -10.49 16.71 -8.67
C LYS A 115 -11.52 15.85 -9.41
N ASN A 116 -12.56 15.44 -8.69
CA ASN A 116 -13.67 14.61 -9.19
C ASN A 116 -13.25 13.24 -9.74
N LYS A 117 -12.00 12.78 -9.51
CA LYS A 117 -11.57 11.42 -9.83
C LYS A 117 -11.75 10.52 -8.60
N HIS A 118 -12.43 9.40 -8.77
CA HIS A 118 -12.55 8.37 -7.72
C HIS A 118 -11.60 7.21 -8.07
N LEU A 119 -10.34 7.33 -7.65
CA LEU A 119 -9.29 6.35 -7.93
C LEU A 119 -9.25 5.31 -6.82
N PHE A 120 -9.50 4.05 -7.16
CA PHE A 120 -9.34 2.94 -6.23
C PHE A 120 -8.78 1.74 -6.97
N ARG A 121 -8.07 0.90 -6.24
CA ARG A 121 -7.55 -0.36 -6.73
C ARG A 121 -7.90 -1.44 -5.72
N ARG A 122 -8.48 -2.54 -6.19
CA ARG A 122 -8.68 -3.73 -5.36
C ARG A 122 -7.33 -4.43 -5.18
N VAL A 123 -7.02 -4.81 -3.95
CA VAL A 123 -5.79 -5.48 -3.56
C VAL A 123 -6.13 -6.70 -2.72
N SER A 124 -5.26 -7.71 -2.77
CA SER A 124 -5.32 -8.85 -1.86
C SER A 124 -4.24 -8.70 -0.80
N THR A 125 -4.57 -9.03 0.43
CA THR A 125 -3.65 -9.02 1.58
C THR A 125 -3.81 -10.34 2.33
N LEU A 126 -2.69 -10.91 2.75
CA LEU A 126 -2.68 -11.98 3.74
C LEU A 126 -2.77 -11.36 5.13
N THR A 127 -3.69 -11.86 5.93
CA THR A 127 -3.87 -11.44 7.32
C THR A 127 -3.67 -12.63 8.24
N TYR A 128 -2.98 -12.41 9.35
CA TYR A 128 -2.84 -13.41 10.41
C TYR A 128 -4.03 -13.32 11.35
N GLU A 129 -4.66 -14.46 11.64
CA GLU A 129 -5.70 -14.55 12.66
C GLU A 129 -5.10 -14.29 14.04
N ARG A 130 -5.81 -13.52 14.87
CA ARG A 130 -5.36 -13.14 16.22
C ARG A 130 -6.48 -13.40 17.21
N SER A 131 -6.14 -14.04 18.32
CA SER A 131 -7.03 -14.35 19.43
C SER A 131 -7.54 -13.07 20.10
N PRO A 132 -8.86 -12.81 20.05
CA PRO A 132 -9.44 -11.68 20.76
C PRO A 132 -9.23 -11.77 22.29
N ALA A 133 -9.15 -12.98 22.83
CA ALA A 133 -8.93 -13.21 24.26
C ALA A 133 -7.54 -12.76 24.70
N ILE A 134 -6.49 -13.14 23.98
CA ILE A 134 -5.11 -12.71 24.25
C ILE A 134 -5.01 -11.20 24.12
N LYS A 135 -5.59 -10.64 23.06
CA LYS A 135 -5.58 -9.20 22.80
C LYS A 135 -6.17 -8.39 23.95
N GLU A 136 -7.34 -8.79 24.47
CA GLU A 136 -7.97 -8.06 25.57
C GLU A 136 -7.26 -8.30 26.90
N TYR A 137 -6.77 -9.52 27.15
CA TYR A 137 -6.01 -9.82 28.37
C TYR A 137 -4.71 -9.03 28.47
N VAL A 138 -3.93 -8.94 27.38
CA VAL A 138 -2.68 -8.17 27.35
C VAL A 138 -2.91 -6.68 27.60
N LYS A 139 -4.02 -6.12 27.12
CA LYS A 139 -4.39 -4.72 27.41
C LYS A 139 -4.75 -4.53 28.88
N GLU A 140 -5.46 -5.49 29.46
CA GLU A 140 -5.83 -5.47 30.88
C GLU A 140 -4.58 -5.51 31.78
N LEU A 141 -3.61 -6.38 31.46
CA LEU A 141 -2.32 -6.45 32.16
C LEU A 141 -1.59 -5.09 32.16
N ALA A 142 -1.73 -4.32 31.09
CA ALA A 142 -1.07 -3.02 30.94
C ALA A 142 -1.75 -1.89 31.72
N LYS A 143 -2.99 -2.07 32.21
CA LYS A 143 -3.72 -1.09 33.04
C LYS A 143 -3.73 0.32 32.44
N GLY A 144 -3.85 0.41 31.12
CA GLY A 144 -3.85 1.66 30.39
C GLY A 144 -2.51 2.39 30.31
N ILE A 145 -1.40 1.72 30.64
CA ILE A 145 -0.04 2.26 30.56
C ILE A 145 0.70 1.56 29.42
N CYS A 146 1.33 2.34 28.55
CA CYS A 146 2.18 1.82 27.47
C CYS A 146 3.38 1.07 28.07
N GLN A 147 3.59 -0.18 27.67
CA GLN A 147 4.68 -0.99 28.22
C GLN A 147 6.06 -0.64 27.64
N LEU A 148 6.14 0.26 26.66
CA LEU A 148 7.41 0.79 26.13
C LEU A 148 7.80 2.14 26.73
N CYS A 149 6.93 3.16 26.66
CA CYS A 149 7.25 4.52 27.13
C CYS A 149 6.76 4.83 28.54
N ASP A 150 6.07 3.89 29.20
CA ASP A 150 5.51 4.01 30.56
C ASP A 150 4.51 5.18 30.74
N ASN A 151 4.08 5.81 29.64
CA ASN A 151 3.03 6.82 29.65
C ASN A 151 1.64 6.19 29.60
N LYS A 152 0.63 6.91 30.13
CA LYS A 152 -0.77 6.54 29.97
C LYS A 152 -1.17 6.48 28.48
N ALA A 153 -2.20 5.69 28.18
CA ALA A 153 -2.81 5.67 26.86
C ALA A 153 -3.20 7.09 26.43
N PRO A 154 -3.03 7.45 25.15
CA PRO A 154 -3.22 8.82 24.68
C PRO A 154 -4.68 9.27 24.73
N PHE A 155 -5.63 8.33 24.67
CA PHE A 155 -7.06 8.58 24.74
C PHE A 155 -7.81 7.29 25.10
N GLU A 156 -9.12 7.40 25.32
CA GLU A 156 -10.00 6.27 25.58
C GLU A 156 -11.00 6.06 24.44
N VAL A 157 -11.41 4.81 24.23
CA VAL A 157 -12.48 4.45 23.29
C VAL A 157 -13.49 3.59 24.05
N LYS A 158 -14.75 4.04 24.09
CA LYS A 158 -15.83 3.36 24.83
C LYS A 158 -15.45 3.09 26.31
N GLY A 159 -14.78 4.06 26.95
CA GLY A 159 -14.35 3.99 28.35
C GLY A 159 -13.15 3.06 28.62
N LYS A 160 -12.46 2.57 27.57
CA LYS A 160 -11.24 1.77 27.71
C LYS A 160 -10.01 2.54 27.20
N PRO A 161 -8.86 2.48 27.89
CA PRO A 161 -7.59 3.03 27.40
C PRO A 161 -7.21 2.49 26.01
N PHE A 162 -6.85 3.37 25.08
CA PHE A 162 -6.48 2.99 23.72
C PHE A 162 -5.02 2.58 23.61
N LEU A 163 -4.78 1.27 23.63
CA LEU A 163 -3.47 0.65 23.36
C LEU A 163 -3.59 -0.36 22.21
N HIS A 164 -2.52 -0.47 21.41
CA HIS A 164 -2.34 -1.53 20.43
C HIS A 164 -1.67 -2.74 21.08
N VAL A 165 -2.01 -3.93 20.60
CA VAL A 165 -1.28 -5.16 20.93
C VAL A 165 -0.27 -5.42 19.83
N HIS A 166 0.97 -5.56 20.25
CA HIS A 166 2.13 -5.82 19.42
C HIS A 166 2.71 -7.19 19.77
N HIS A 167 3.04 -7.99 18.77
CA HIS A 167 3.78 -9.24 18.96
C HIS A 167 5.27 -8.92 18.87
N ILE A 168 6.05 -9.25 19.90
CA ILE A 168 7.47 -8.90 20.01
C ILE A 168 8.29 -9.64 18.94
N GLU A 169 8.02 -10.94 18.78
CA GLU A 169 8.36 -11.68 17.57
C GLU A 169 7.18 -11.60 16.61
N TYR A 170 7.42 -11.12 15.39
CA TYR A 170 6.34 -10.82 14.46
C TYR A 170 5.70 -12.11 13.96
N LEU A 171 4.36 -12.15 13.90
CA LEU A 171 3.63 -13.28 13.30
C LEU A 171 4.11 -13.57 11.86
N SER A 172 4.46 -12.51 11.11
CA SER A 172 5.01 -12.64 9.75
C SER A 172 6.42 -13.23 9.68
N LYS A 173 7.14 -13.25 10.80
CA LYS A 173 8.47 -13.86 10.96
C LYS A 173 8.40 -15.19 11.73
N GLY A 174 7.20 -15.74 11.93
CA GLY A 174 6.97 -17.02 12.61
C GLY A 174 6.73 -16.91 14.12
N GLY A 175 6.53 -15.70 14.65
CA GLY A 175 6.13 -15.50 16.04
C GLY A 175 4.74 -16.08 16.34
N GLU A 176 4.52 -16.47 17.59
CA GLU A 176 3.28 -17.09 18.03
C GLU A 176 2.28 -16.04 18.56
N ASP A 177 0.98 -16.32 18.41
CA ASP A 177 -0.07 -15.52 19.04
C ASP A 177 -0.30 -16.00 20.48
N THR A 178 0.62 -15.63 21.38
CA THR A 178 0.65 -16.05 22.79
C THR A 178 0.76 -14.84 23.72
N ILE A 179 0.45 -15.03 25.01
CA ILE A 179 0.53 -13.96 26.00
C ILE A 179 2.00 -13.54 26.18
N GLU A 180 2.92 -14.49 26.11
CA GLU A 180 4.36 -14.34 26.25
C GLU A 180 4.97 -13.57 25.06
N ASN A 181 4.34 -13.61 23.90
CA ASN A 181 4.80 -12.86 22.73
C ASN A 181 4.05 -11.54 22.53
N ALA A 182 2.96 -11.28 23.24
CA ALA A 182 2.10 -10.11 23.02
C ALA A 182 2.25 -9.03 24.11
N ILE A 183 2.35 -7.76 23.70
CA ILE A 183 2.53 -6.61 24.58
C ILE A 183 1.64 -5.42 24.21
N ALA A 184 1.14 -4.66 25.19
CA ALA A 184 0.35 -3.47 24.93
C ALA A 184 1.22 -2.20 24.86
N VAL A 185 1.12 -1.48 23.75
CA VAL A 185 1.88 -0.25 23.48
C VAL A 185 0.96 0.84 22.95
N CYS A 186 1.32 2.12 23.18
CA CYS A 186 0.56 3.23 22.60
C CYS A 186 0.79 3.31 21.08
N PRO A 187 -0.08 4.00 20.31
CA PRO A 187 0.05 4.12 18.86
C PRO A 187 1.42 4.65 18.40
N ASN A 188 1.97 5.63 19.12
CA ASN A 188 3.27 6.23 18.79
C ASN A 188 4.42 5.22 18.98
N CYS A 189 4.42 4.51 20.10
CA CYS A 189 5.41 3.46 20.36
C CYS A 189 5.27 2.30 19.38
N HIS A 190 4.04 1.92 19.04
CA HIS A 190 3.80 0.87 18.05
C HIS A 190 4.41 1.24 16.69
N ALA A 191 4.18 2.46 16.22
CA ALA A 191 4.78 2.96 14.97
C ALA A 191 6.32 3.02 15.06
N LYS A 192 6.86 3.49 16.18
CA LYS A 192 8.31 3.55 16.43
C LYS A 192 8.96 2.18 16.29
N ILE A 193 8.37 1.13 16.89
CA ILE A 193 8.91 -0.23 16.84
C ILE A 193 9.02 -0.72 15.39
N HIS A 194 7.94 -0.60 14.61
CA HIS A 194 7.94 -1.04 13.20
C HIS A 194 8.87 -0.21 12.31
N GLN A 195 9.06 1.08 12.62
CA GLN A 195 9.86 1.98 11.79
C GLN A 195 11.36 1.89 12.07
N LEU A 196 11.76 1.68 13.33
CA LEU A 196 13.14 1.76 13.76
C LEU A 196 13.76 0.40 14.11
N GLU A 197 12.95 -0.61 14.43
CA GLU A 197 13.39 -1.97 14.83
C GLU A 197 14.57 -1.94 15.85
N LEU A 198 14.51 -1.04 16.85
CA LEU A 198 15.59 -0.89 17.83
C LEU A 198 15.65 -2.08 18.79
N GLU A 199 16.85 -2.66 18.97
CA GLU A 199 17.06 -3.78 19.89
C GLU A 199 16.79 -3.40 21.35
N GLU A 200 17.11 -2.17 21.78
CA GLU A 200 16.87 -1.77 23.17
C GLU A 200 15.37 -1.69 23.51
N ASP A 201 14.54 -1.32 22.53
CA ASP A 201 13.09 -1.34 22.67
C ASP A 201 12.63 -2.79 22.82
N LYS A 202 13.10 -3.71 21.96
CA LYS A 202 12.76 -5.14 22.01
C LYS A 202 13.12 -5.77 23.35
N GLU A 203 14.33 -5.53 23.86
CA GLU A 203 14.78 -6.01 25.16
C GLU A 203 13.94 -5.47 26.32
N LYS A 204 13.54 -4.19 26.27
CA LYS A 204 12.63 -3.62 27.27
C LYS A 204 11.27 -4.32 27.26
N LEU A 205 10.70 -4.57 26.08
CA LEU A 205 9.43 -5.28 25.95
C LEU A 205 9.51 -6.71 26.49
N LEU A 206 10.59 -7.45 26.18
CA LEU A 206 10.81 -8.80 26.70
C LEU A 206 10.89 -8.82 28.23
N ARG A 207 11.61 -7.88 28.85
CA ARG A 207 11.64 -7.75 30.32
C ARG A 207 10.25 -7.50 30.91
N LYS A 208 9.46 -6.60 30.32
CA LYS A 208 8.08 -6.32 30.76
C LYS A 208 7.16 -7.54 30.67
N VAL A 209 7.39 -8.43 29.70
CA VAL A 209 6.66 -9.69 29.63
C VAL A 209 7.11 -10.64 30.74
N GLN A 210 8.42 -10.78 30.97
CA GLN A 210 8.97 -11.66 32.02
C GLN A 210 8.53 -11.24 33.43
N GLU A 211 8.29 -9.95 33.66
CA GLU A 211 7.75 -9.41 34.91
C GLU A 211 6.26 -9.74 35.15
N ARG A 212 5.56 -10.31 34.15
CA ARG A 212 4.18 -10.78 34.33
C ARG A 212 4.22 -12.08 35.14
N ASN A 213 3.77 -12.02 36.38
CA ASN A 213 3.52 -13.23 37.18
C ASN A 213 2.26 -13.93 36.64
N LEU A 214 2.41 -14.68 35.55
CA LEU A 214 1.35 -15.52 34.96
C LEU A 214 1.22 -16.85 35.72
#